data_AF-A0A499UNH0-F1
#
_entry.id   AF-A0A499UNH0-F1
#
_cell.length_a   1.000
_cell.length_b   1.000
_cell.length_c   1.000
_cell.angle_alpha   90.00
_cell.angle_beta   90.00
_cell.angle_gamma   90.00
#
_symmetry.space_group_name_H-M   'P 1'
#
loop_
_entity.id
_entity.type
_entity.pdbx_description
1 polymer ?
#
loop_
_entity_poly.entity_id
_entity_poly.type
_entity_poly.pdbx_seq_one_letter_code
_entity_poly.pdbx_strand_id
1 'polypeptide(L)'
;MRTLYRSEVIVKAIEGALFAVRQAPADHPVLPHVRHLLVFFLVRAERYAEALEQLRHVDGHVGAVPWSYGADPAAEYTVYRALAVAGWEGGGGSPATLPR
;
A
#
# COMPACT_ATOMS: atom_id res chain seq x y z
N MET A 1 -5.64 -8.61 -21.13
CA MET A 1 -4.31 -7.97 -21.11
C MET A 1 -3.88 -7.80 -19.66
N ARG A 2 -2.63 -8.14 -19.32
CA ARG A 2 -2.09 -7.94 -17.97
C ARG A 2 -1.64 -6.48 -17.85
N THR A 3 -2.18 -5.73 -16.88
CA THR A 3 -1.78 -4.33 -16.65
C THR A 3 -0.34 -4.26 -16.18
N LEU A 4 0.30 -3.09 -16.30
CA LEU A 4 1.68 -2.86 -15.83
C LEU A 4 1.89 -3.37 -14.39
N TYR A 5 0.94 -3.05 -13.49
CA TYR A 5 0.99 -3.39 -12.06
C TYR A 5 0.78 -4.88 -11.76
N ARG A 6 0.32 -5.65 -12.75
CA ARG A 6 0.19 -7.11 -12.68
C ARG A 6 1.27 -7.82 -13.49
N SER A 7 2.23 -7.09 -14.07
CA SER A 7 3.37 -7.69 -14.78
C SER A 7 4.27 -8.45 -13.80
N GLU A 8 4.96 -9.48 -14.30
CA GLU A 8 5.82 -10.33 -13.47
C GLU A 8 6.93 -9.53 -12.75
N VAL A 9 7.50 -8.53 -13.44
CA VAL A 9 8.54 -7.65 -12.87
C VAL A 9 7.99 -6.87 -11.68
N ILE A 10 6.81 -6.25 -11.81
CA ILE A 10 6.21 -5.47 -10.72
C ILE A 10 5.73 -6.37 -9.59
N VAL A 11 5.17 -7.54 -9.89
CA VAL A 11 4.75 -8.52 -8.87
C VAL A 11 5.95 -8.96 -8.03
N LYS A 12 7.08 -9.33 -8.65
CA LYS A 12 8.31 -9.71 -7.94
C LYS A 12 8.87 -8.56 -7.10
N ALA A 13 8.80 -7.32 -7.61
CA ALA A 13 9.23 -6.14 -6.85
C ALA A 13 8.37 -5.91 -5.60
N ILE A 14 7.05 -6.05 -5.72
CA ILE A 14 6.11 -5.97 -4.58
C ILE A 14 6.44 -7.06 -3.55
N GLU A 15 6.63 -8.30 -3.99
CA GLU A 15 6.96 -9.42 -3.11
C GLU A 15 8.28 -9.21 -2.36
N GLY A 16 9.31 -8.75 -3.05
CA GLY A 16 10.60 -8.40 -2.43
C GLY A 16 10.48 -7.28 -1.41
N ALA A 17 9.73 -6.23 -1.72
CA ALA A 17 9.48 -5.12 -0.79
C ALA A 17 8.66 -5.57 0.44
N LEU A 18 7.62 -6.39 0.24
CA LEU A 18 6.85 -6.98 1.35
C LEU A 18 7.73 -7.87 2.24
N PHE A 19 8.62 -8.66 1.66
CA PHE A 19 9.60 -9.44 2.41
C PHE A 19 10.53 -8.52 3.24
N ALA A 20 11.11 -7.50 2.62
CA ALA A 20 11.98 -6.55 3.31
C ALA A 20 11.26 -5.84 4.47
N VAL A 21 10.03 -5.37 4.26
CA VAL A 21 9.22 -4.73 5.30
C VAL A 21 8.93 -5.64 6.48
N ARG A 22 8.73 -6.95 6.26
CA ARG A 22 8.54 -7.93 7.35
C ARG A 22 9.82 -8.20 8.15
N GLN A 23 10.98 -8.12 7.51
CA GLN A 23 12.26 -8.42 8.14
C GLN A 23 12.95 -7.19 8.75
N ALA A 24 12.54 -5.97 8.37
CA ALA A 24 13.14 -4.75 8.85
C ALA A 24 12.90 -4.53 10.35
N PRO A 25 13.86 -3.93 11.09
CA PRO A 25 13.61 -3.42 12.44
C PRO A 25 12.41 -2.47 12.46
N ALA A 26 11.60 -2.54 13.52
CA ALA A 26 10.38 -1.73 13.63
C ALA A 26 10.64 -0.22 13.62
N ASP A 27 11.81 0.20 14.08
CA ASP A 27 12.28 1.58 14.16
C ASP A 27 13.13 2.02 12.94
N HIS A 28 13.21 1.18 11.90
CA HIS A 28 14.02 1.50 10.73
C HIS A 28 13.51 2.77 10.03
N PRO A 29 14.36 3.79 9.82
CA PRO A 29 13.91 5.15 9.50
C PRO A 29 13.15 5.27 8.16
N VAL A 30 13.48 4.43 7.17
CA VAL A 30 12.78 4.41 5.86
C VAL A 30 11.60 3.44 5.78
N LEU A 31 11.30 2.68 6.84
CA LEU A 31 10.21 1.70 6.84
C LEU A 31 8.84 2.34 6.53
N PRO A 32 8.47 3.51 7.08
CA PRO A 32 7.23 4.19 6.71
C PRO A 32 7.17 4.52 5.21
N HIS A 33 8.27 5.02 4.62
CA HIS A 33 8.32 5.35 3.19
C HIS A 33 8.11 4.14 2.29
N VAL A 34 8.72 3.00 2.60
CA VAL A 34 8.53 1.75 1.83
C VAL A 34 7.08 1.27 1.93
N ARG A 35 6.45 1.39 3.10
CA ARG A 35 5.04 1.04 3.29
C ARG A 35 4.11 1.94 2.47
N HIS A 36 4.38 3.25 2.37
CA HIS A 36 3.62 4.13 1.48
C HIS A 36 3.79 3.76 -0.01
N LEU A 37 5.01 3.43 -0.45
CA LEU A 37 5.22 2.92 -1.81
C LEU A 37 4.46 1.61 -2.05
N LEU A 38 4.47 0.69 -1.09
CA LEU A 38 3.70 -0.54 -1.19
C LEU A 38 2.20 -0.27 -1.33
N VAL A 39 1.61 0.66 -0.57
CA VAL A 39 0.19 1.04 -0.75
C VAL A 39 -0.09 1.47 -2.19
N PHE A 40 0.75 2.33 -2.76
CA PHE A 40 0.61 2.82 -4.13
C PHE A 40 0.60 1.68 -5.17
N PHE A 41 1.52 0.71 -5.04
CA PHE A 41 1.63 -0.41 -5.97
C PHE A 41 0.54 -1.47 -5.74
N LEU A 42 0.23 -1.80 -4.49
CA LEU A 42 -0.74 -2.82 -4.12
C LEU A 42 -2.15 -2.44 -4.55
N VAL A 43 -2.57 -1.18 -4.35
CA VAL A 43 -3.88 -0.70 -4.81
C VAL A 43 -4.02 -0.82 -6.32
N ARG A 44 -3.00 -0.44 -7.10
CA ARG A 44 -3.05 -0.57 -8.57
C ARG A 44 -2.89 -1.99 -9.09
N ALA A 45 -2.33 -2.89 -8.28
CA ALA A 45 -2.33 -4.33 -8.54
C ALA A 45 -3.66 -4.99 -8.10
N GLU A 46 -4.57 -4.23 -7.48
CA GLU A 46 -5.82 -4.68 -6.87
C GLU A 46 -5.62 -5.68 -5.71
N ARG A 47 -4.48 -5.60 -5.03
CA ARG A 47 -4.12 -6.41 -3.85
C ARG A 47 -4.53 -5.69 -2.57
N TYR A 48 -5.81 -5.41 -2.44
CA TYR A 48 -6.34 -4.46 -1.45
C TYR A 48 -6.13 -4.88 0.00
N ALA A 49 -6.25 -6.17 0.33
CA ALA A 49 -6.00 -6.66 1.70
C ALA A 49 -4.56 -6.38 2.17
N GLU A 50 -3.58 -6.54 1.29
CA GLU A 50 -2.18 -6.24 1.59
C GLU A 50 -1.90 -4.73 1.63
N ALA A 51 -2.63 -3.93 0.85
CA ALA A 51 -2.57 -2.47 0.96
C ALA A 51 -3.11 -2.02 2.33
N LEU A 52 -4.24 -2.58 2.77
CA LEU A 52 -4.77 -2.37 4.12
C LEU A 52 -3.77 -2.86 5.17
N GLU A 53 -3.02 -3.95 4.90
CA GLU A 53 -1.90 -4.37 5.76
C GLU A 53 -0.92 -3.23 6.02
N GLN A 54 -0.49 -2.55 4.96
CA GLN A 54 0.49 -1.47 5.09
C GLN A 54 -0.09 -0.21 5.72
N LEU A 55 -1.35 0.12 5.40
CA LEU A 55 -2.02 1.33 5.89
C LEU A 55 -2.10 1.39 7.43
N ARG A 56 -2.29 0.27 8.15
CA ARG A 56 -2.32 0.28 9.64
C ARG A 56 -1.03 0.79 10.28
N HIS A 57 0.10 0.63 9.58
CA HIS A 57 1.42 0.94 10.13
C HIS A 57 1.89 2.36 9.77
N VAL A 58 1.14 3.09 8.94
CA VAL A 58 1.53 4.42 8.44
C VAL A 58 0.46 5.48 8.60
N ASP A 59 -0.62 5.19 9.33
CA ASP A 59 -1.67 6.18 9.56
C ASP A 59 -1.09 7.40 10.28
N GLY A 60 -1.25 8.59 9.68
CA GLY A 60 -0.70 9.86 10.17
C GLY A 60 0.60 10.38 9.53
N HIS A 61 1.26 9.64 8.63
CA HIS A 61 2.48 10.13 7.96
C HIS A 61 2.16 10.76 6.59
N VAL A 62 1.79 12.04 6.58
CA VAL A 62 1.53 12.80 5.34
C VAL A 62 2.83 13.45 4.87
N GLY A 63 3.19 13.26 3.59
CA GLY A 63 4.41 13.83 2.99
C GLY A 63 5.46 12.81 2.52
N ALA A 64 5.19 11.51 2.65
CA ALA A 64 6.04 10.47 2.08
C ALA A 64 5.87 10.37 0.56
N VAL A 65 6.91 9.87 -0.11
CA VAL A 65 6.79 9.38 -1.49
C VAL A 65 5.80 8.19 -1.54
N PRO A 66 5.01 8.05 -2.61
CA PRO A 66 5.03 8.88 -3.83
C PRO A 66 4.13 10.12 -3.76
N TRP A 67 3.37 10.31 -2.67
CA TRP A 67 2.36 11.36 -2.56
C TRP A 67 2.97 12.76 -2.60
N SER A 68 4.19 12.92 -2.08
CA SER A 68 4.92 14.19 -2.09
C SER A 68 5.19 14.76 -3.49
N TYR A 69 5.02 13.97 -4.55
CA TYR A 69 5.15 14.45 -5.93
C TYR A 69 3.88 15.15 -6.44
N GLY A 70 2.76 14.94 -5.75
CA GLY A 70 1.46 15.51 -6.05
C GLY A 70 1.31 16.96 -5.64
N ALA A 71 0.31 17.64 -6.22
CA ALA A 71 -0.07 18.99 -5.81
C ALA A 71 -0.72 19.03 -4.42
N ASP A 72 -1.40 17.94 -4.04
CA ASP A 72 -1.98 17.74 -2.70
C ASP A 72 -1.67 16.31 -2.23
N PRO A 73 -0.52 16.12 -1.55
CA PRO A 73 -0.10 14.80 -1.04
C PRO A 73 -1.10 14.16 -0.09
N ALA A 74 -1.82 14.98 0.70
CA ALA A 74 -2.80 14.49 1.65
C ALA A 74 -4.01 13.93 0.92
N ALA A 75 -4.57 14.69 -0.02
CA ALA A 75 -5.70 14.25 -0.82
C ALA A 75 -5.37 12.99 -1.64
N GLU A 76 -4.19 12.95 -2.28
CA GLU A 76 -3.77 11.76 -3.03
C GLU A 76 -3.66 10.52 -2.14
N TYR A 77 -3.02 10.64 -0.97
CA TYR A 77 -2.97 9.53 -0.02
C TYR A 77 -4.36 9.09 0.45
N THR A 78 -5.26 10.04 0.75
CA THR A 78 -6.66 9.75 1.14
C THR A 78 -7.40 8.99 0.04
N VAL A 79 -7.21 9.34 -1.23
CA VAL A 79 -7.81 8.61 -2.36
C VAL A 79 -7.33 7.15 -2.38
N TYR A 80 -6.03 6.90 -2.21
CA TYR A 80 -5.51 5.52 -2.19
C TYR A 80 -6.01 4.72 -0.99
N ARG A 81 -6.14 5.35 0.18
CA ARG A 81 -6.77 4.74 1.35
C ARG A 81 -8.22 4.36 1.07
N ALA A 82 -8.99 5.26 0.46
CA ALA A 82 -10.40 5.00 0.11
C ALA A 82 -10.54 3.87 -0.92
N LEU A 83 -9.69 3.85 -1.95
CA LEU A 83 -9.68 2.78 -2.96
C LEU A 83 -9.32 1.42 -2.35
N ALA A 84 -8.37 1.39 -1.41
CA ALA A 84 -8.00 0.14 -0.73
C ALA A 84 -9.17 -0.43 0.09
N VAL A 85 -9.90 0.43 0.81
CA VAL A 85 -11.09 0.02 1.58
C VAL A 85 -12.18 -0.47 0.62
N ALA A 86 -12.56 0.35 -0.36
CA ALA A 86 -13.65 0.03 -1.28
C ALA A 86 -13.36 -1.24 -2.12
N GLY A 87 -12.12 -1.41 -2.58
CA GLY A 87 -11.72 -2.59 -3.35
C GLY A 87 -11.73 -3.87 -2.52
N TRP A 88 -11.34 -3.78 -1.24
CA TRP A 88 -11.38 -4.93 -0.34
C TRP A 88 -12.82 -5.30 0.05
N GLU A 89 -13.66 -4.32 0.38
CA GLU A 89 -15.09 -4.55 0.66
C GLU A 89 -15.82 -5.12 -0.57
N GLY A 90 -15.54 -4.57 -1.76
CA GLY A 90 -16.09 -5.07 -3.03
C GLY A 90 -15.67 -6.51 -3.36
N GLY A 91 -14.54 -6.97 -2.82
CA GLY A 91 -14.07 -8.36 -2.91
C GLY A 91 -14.68 -9.31 -1.87
N GLY A 92 -15.62 -8.85 -1.04
CA GLY A 92 -16.23 -9.62 0.05
C GLY A 92 -15.48 -9.52 1.39
N GLY A 93 -14.52 -8.59 1.50
CA GLY A 93 -13.92 -8.22 2.77
C GLY A 93 -14.93 -7.54 3.71
N SER A 94 -14.75 -7.69 5.01
CA SER A 94 -15.55 -7.02 6.05
C SER A 94 -14.65 -6.68 7.22
N PRO A 95 -14.90 -5.64 8.03
CA PRO A 95 -14.02 -5.27 9.14
C PRO A 95 -13.56 -6.44 10.05
N ALA A 96 -14.37 -7.50 10.18
CA ALA A 96 -14.04 -8.73 10.89
C ALA A 96 -12.94 -9.60 10.23
N THR A 97 -12.76 -9.50 8.92
CA THR A 97 -11.78 -10.22 8.10
C THR A 97 -10.57 -9.36 7.72
N LEU A 98 -10.45 -8.15 8.29
CA LEU A 98 -9.29 -7.30 8.07
C LEU A 98 -8.06 -8.07 8.54
N PRO A 99 -6.97 -8.15 7.75
CA PRO A 99 -5.74 -8.79 8.20
C PRO A 99 -5.34 -8.24 9.58
N ARG A 100 -4.75 -9.05 10.46
CA ARG A 100 -4.27 -8.58 11.77
C ARG A 100 -2.82 -8.16 11.65
#